data_AF-A0A1R0X2Z8-F1
#
_entry.id   AF-A0A1R0X2Z8-F1
#
_cell.length_a   1.000
_cell.length_b   1.000
_cell.length_c   1.000
_cell.angle_alpha   90.00
_cell.angle_beta   90.00
_cell.angle_gamma   90.00
#
_symmetry.space_group_name_H-M   'P 1'
#
loop_
_entity.id
_entity.type
_entity.pdbx_description
1 polymer ?
#
loop_
_entity_poly.entity_id
_entity_poly.type
_entity_poly.pdbx_seq_one_letter_code
_entity_poly.pdbx_strand_id
1 'polypeptide(L)'
;MVSVEDATAYINVNCISIDDWTDADDAKKLRIVNVAGRTLTNKYAQYTIPDAAVYEYANELAIAFNDTNALQQQGVASFGLTGVANFTFKDWAKTGLDAWIPDIALELISAENGGVKLGRKTAKWVTM
;
A
#
# COMPACT_ATOMS: atom_id res chain seq x y z
N MET A 1 -14.30 1.00 -13.12
CA MET A 1 -13.07 0.90 -13.95
C MET A 1 -12.08 1.79 -13.27
N VAL A 2 -11.02 1.21 -12.73
CA VAL A 2 -10.10 1.92 -11.84
C VAL A 2 -9.35 3.00 -12.62
N SER A 3 -9.69 4.27 -12.40
CA SER A 3 -9.02 5.43 -12.98
C SER A 3 -8.19 6.18 -11.92
N VAL A 4 -7.16 6.92 -12.36
CA VAL A 4 -6.33 7.75 -11.46
C VAL A 4 -7.13 8.93 -10.89
N GLU A 5 -8.09 9.44 -11.65
CA GLU A 5 -8.97 10.54 -11.23
C GLU A 5 -9.89 10.08 -10.10
N ASP A 6 -10.54 8.93 -10.25
CA ASP A 6 -11.41 8.35 -9.20
C ASP A 6 -10.59 7.98 -7.96
N ALA A 7 -9.38 7.44 -8.16
CA ALA A 7 -8.44 7.17 -7.07
C ALA A 7 -8.10 8.45 -6.31
N THR A 8 -7.81 9.54 -7.03
CA THR A 8 -7.45 10.82 -6.42
C THR A 8 -8.62 11.43 -5.66
N ALA A 9 -9.83 11.39 -6.23
CA ALA A 9 -11.04 11.88 -5.58
C ALA A 9 -11.33 11.10 -4.29
N TYR A 10 -11.17 9.77 -4.31
CA TYR A 10 -11.37 8.92 -3.15
C TYR A 10 -10.31 9.14 -2.07
N ILE A 11 -9.02 9.15 -2.44
CA ILE A 11 -7.89 9.28 -1.51
C ILE A 11 -7.94 10.62 -0.78
N ASN A 12 -8.25 11.72 -1.48
CA ASN A 12 -8.34 13.05 -0.88
C ASN A 12 -9.43 13.18 0.18
N VAL A 13 -10.45 12.31 0.16
CA VAL A 13 -11.58 12.37 1.09
C VAL A 13 -11.45 11.34 2.21
N ASN A 14 -10.91 10.16 1.91
CA ASN A 14 -10.97 9.00 2.81
C ASN A 14 -9.62 8.63 3.44
N CYS A 15 -8.50 9.12 2.91
CA CYS A 15 -7.17 8.80 3.45
C CYS A 15 -6.62 9.93 4.33
N ILE A 16 -5.98 9.55 5.45
CA ILE A 16 -5.44 10.50 6.44
C ILE A 16 -4.16 11.18 5.94
N SER A 17 -3.28 10.41 5.29
CA SER A 17 -2.00 10.90 4.75
C SER A 17 -2.06 10.80 3.23
N ILE A 18 -2.05 11.96 2.57
CA ILE A 18 -2.18 12.07 1.10
C ILE A 18 -0.97 12.73 0.44
N ASP A 19 -0.04 13.29 1.23
CA ASP A 19 1.07 14.11 0.73
C ASP A 19 1.92 13.37 -0.32
N ASP A 20 2.31 12.11 -0.03
CA ASP A 20 3.07 11.27 -0.96
C ASP A 20 2.27 10.89 -2.22
N TRP A 21 0.94 10.83 -2.14
CA TRP A 21 0.08 10.62 -3.31
C TRP A 21 -0.05 11.90 -4.13
N THR A 22 -0.25 13.05 -3.50
CA THR A 22 -0.41 14.33 -4.20
C THR A 22 0.87 14.74 -4.94
N ASP A 23 2.03 14.51 -4.32
CA ASP A 23 3.35 14.83 -4.87
C ASP A 23 3.81 13.86 -5.98
N ALA A 24 3.15 12.70 -6.12
CA ALA A 24 3.48 11.74 -7.17
C ALA A 24 3.00 12.19 -8.55
N ASP A 25 3.86 12.01 -9.56
CA ASP A 25 3.49 12.21 -10.97
C ASP A 25 2.35 11.28 -11.41
N ASP A 26 1.57 11.70 -12.40
CA ASP A 26 0.46 10.90 -12.96
C ASP A 26 0.91 9.52 -13.46
N ALA A 27 2.12 9.44 -14.03
CA ALA A 27 2.71 8.18 -14.44
C ALA A 27 3.02 7.25 -13.25
N LYS A 28 3.44 7.81 -12.10
CA LYS A 28 3.70 7.05 -10.87
C LYS A 28 2.38 6.59 -10.25
N LYS A 29 1.38 7.49 -10.17
CA LYS A 29 0.01 7.17 -9.72
C LYS A 29 -0.61 6.03 -10.52
N LEU A 30 -0.52 6.08 -11.85
CA LEU A 30 -1.04 5.02 -12.72
C LEU A 30 -0.34 3.67 -12.50
N ARG A 31 0.99 3.67 -12.28
CA ARG A 31 1.73 2.43 -11.96
C ARG A 31 1.28 1.87 -10.61
N ILE A 32 1.13 2.71 -9.60
CA ILE A 32 0.69 2.30 -8.25
C ILE A 32 -0.70 1.66 -8.32
N VAL A 33 -1.64 2.30 -9.00
CA VAL A 33 -3.02 1.78 -9.16
C VAL A 33 -3.04 0.45 -9.90
N ASN A 34 -2.27 0.31 -10.98
CA ASN A 34 -2.17 -0.95 -11.72
C ASN A 34 -1.58 -2.08 -10.86
N VAL A 35 -0.54 -1.77 -10.08
CA VAL A 35 0.09 -2.73 -9.18
C VAL A 35 -0.84 -3.10 -8.03
N ALA A 36 -1.55 -2.13 -7.45
CA ALA A 36 -2.54 -2.33 -6.41
C ALA A 36 -3.64 -3.29 -6.89
N GLY A 37 -4.25 -2.99 -8.04
CA GLY A 37 -5.29 -3.82 -8.65
C GLY A 37 -4.79 -5.23 -8.97
N ARG A 38 -3.64 -5.36 -9.66
CA ARG A 38 -3.08 -6.68 -10.01
C ARG A 38 -2.78 -7.53 -8.77
N THR A 39 -2.25 -6.93 -7.71
CA THR A 39 -1.86 -7.64 -6.49
C THR A 39 -3.10 -8.14 -5.74
N LEU A 40 -4.13 -7.29 -5.60
CA LEU A 40 -5.40 -7.69 -4.99
C LEU A 40 -6.09 -8.78 -5.82
N THR A 41 -6.15 -8.63 -7.15
CA THR A 41 -6.76 -9.63 -8.04
C THR A 41 -6.04 -10.97 -8.00
N ASN A 42 -4.71 -10.98 -7.95
CA ASN A 42 -3.97 -12.23 -7.86
C ASN A 42 -4.14 -12.91 -6.50
N LYS A 43 -4.16 -12.15 -5.42
CA LYS A 43 -4.23 -12.68 -4.05
C LYS A 43 -5.64 -13.12 -3.66
N TYR A 44 -6.64 -12.36 -4.10
CA TYR A 44 -8.05 -12.55 -3.81
C TYR A 44 -8.84 -12.88 -5.08
N ALA A 45 -8.27 -13.70 -5.96
CA ALA A 45 -8.86 -14.07 -7.25
C ALA A 45 -10.27 -14.69 -7.17
N GLN A 46 -10.64 -15.20 -6.00
CA GLN A 46 -11.95 -15.83 -5.74
C GLN A 46 -13.01 -14.84 -5.23
N TYR A 47 -12.63 -13.57 -5.01
CA TYR A 47 -13.46 -12.56 -4.38
C TYR A 47 -13.69 -11.37 -5.31
N THR A 48 -14.85 -10.74 -5.20
CA THR A 48 -15.12 -9.46 -5.85
C THR A 48 -14.31 -8.38 -5.15
N ILE A 49 -13.46 -7.67 -5.90
CA ILE A 49 -12.63 -6.59 -5.37
C ILE A 49 -13.31 -5.27 -5.70
N PRO A 50 -13.79 -4.51 -4.71
CA PRO A 50 -14.35 -3.19 -4.96
C PRO A 50 -13.24 -2.19 -5.32
N ASP A 51 -13.55 -1.26 -6.22
CA ASP A 51 -12.62 -0.21 -6.66
C ASP A 51 -12.09 0.60 -5.45
N ALA A 52 -12.93 0.82 -4.42
CA ALA A 52 -12.54 1.47 -3.15
C ALA A 52 -11.38 0.78 -2.42
N ALA A 53 -11.35 -0.55 -2.41
CA ALA A 53 -10.25 -1.30 -1.78
C ALA A 53 -8.93 -1.13 -2.55
N VAL A 54 -9.01 -0.95 -3.87
CA VAL A 54 -7.85 -0.68 -4.72
C VAL A 54 -7.29 0.71 -4.42
N TYR A 55 -8.15 1.71 -4.17
CA TYR A 55 -7.73 3.08 -3.85
C TYR A 55 -7.07 3.19 -2.47
N GLU A 56 -7.63 2.57 -1.43
CA GLU A 56 -7.00 2.51 -0.10
C GLU A 56 -5.61 1.87 -0.18
N TYR A 57 -5.50 0.75 -0.90
CA TYR A 57 -4.22 0.09 -1.07
C TYR A 57 -3.23 0.90 -1.94
N ALA A 58 -3.73 1.64 -2.94
CA ALA A 58 -2.91 2.54 -3.74
C ALA A 58 -2.30 3.66 -2.90
N ASN A 59 -3.05 4.25 -1.96
CA ASN A 59 -2.51 5.27 -1.07
C ASN A 59 -1.41 4.74 -0.15
N GLU A 60 -1.64 3.57 0.47
CA GLU A 60 -0.63 2.91 1.30
C GLU A 60 0.65 2.57 0.50
N LEU A 61 0.50 2.14 -0.76
CA LEU A 61 1.64 1.93 -1.64
C LEU A 61 2.38 3.23 -1.98
N ALA A 62 1.68 4.36 -2.11
CA ALA A 62 2.34 5.65 -2.34
C ALA A 62 3.21 6.06 -1.15
N ILE A 63 2.72 5.88 0.07
CA ILE A 63 3.49 6.13 1.31
C ILE A 63 4.66 5.14 1.43
N ALA A 64 4.40 3.85 1.20
CA ALA A 64 5.41 2.80 1.33
C ALA A 64 6.53 2.89 0.27
N PHE A 65 6.22 3.40 -0.91
CA PHE A 65 7.17 3.60 -2.03
C PHE A 65 7.43 5.08 -2.31
N ASN A 66 7.37 5.91 -1.27
CA ASN A 66 7.91 7.26 -1.35
C ASN A 66 9.44 7.21 -1.52
N ASP A 67 10.02 8.29 -2.03
CA ASP A 67 11.43 8.25 -2.49
C ASP A 67 12.41 7.95 -1.35
N THR A 68 12.07 8.35 -0.12
CA THR A 68 12.82 8.03 1.10
C THR A 68 12.77 6.54 1.43
N ASN A 69 11.57 5.93 1.39
CA ASN A 69 11.39 4.50 1.65
C ASN A 69 11.90 3.64 0.49
N ALA A 70 11.91 4.15 -0.74
CA ALA A 70 12.51 3.48 -1.89
C ALA A 70 14.03 3.32 -1.71
N LEU A 71 14.72 4.32 -1.16
CA LEU A 71 16.15 4.22 -0.80
C LEU A 71 16.38 3.15 0.28
N GLN A 72 15.50 3.08 1.28
CA GLN A 72 15.55 2.01 2.28
C GLN A 72 15.40 0.62 1.65
N GLN A 73 14.46 0.45 0.72
CA GLN A 73 14.24 -0.83 0.01
C GLN A 73 15.40 -1.21 -0.93
N GLN A 74 16.16 -0.21 -1.43
CA GLN A 74 17.38 -0.43 -2.20
C GLN A 74 18.61 -0.77 -1.33
N GLY A 75 18.44 -0.88 -0.01
CA GLY A 75 19.50 -1.28 0.91
C GLY A 75 20.34 -0.13 1.48
N VAL A 76 19.87 1.11 1.35
CA VAL A 76 20.51 2.26 2.01
C VAL A 76 20.18 2.21 3.50
N ALA A 77 21.15 1.81 4.33
CA ALA A 77 20.98 1.69 5.79
C ALA A 77 20.84 3.05 6.51
N SER A 78 21.50 4.08 5.97
CA SER A 78 21.40 5.46 6.44
C SER A 78 21.84 6.41 5.34
N PHE A 79 21.16 7.53 5.18
CA PHE A 79 21.69 8.65 4.42
C PHE A 79 21.59 9.92 5.26
N GLY A 80 22.63 10.74 5.18
CA GLY A 80 22.72 12.00 5.91
C GLY A 80 23.10 13.11 4.95
N LEU A 81 22.40 14.24 5.07
CA LEU A 81 22.82 15.47 4.44
C LEU A 81 23.70 16.21 5.45
N THR A 82 24.99 16.34 5.15
CA THR A 82 25.98 16.96 6.05
C THR A 82 25.49 18.33 6.53
N GLY A 83 25.30 18.47 7.84
CA GLY A 83 24.91 19.73 8.49
C GLY A 83 23.40 19.99 8.62
N VAL A 84 22.53 19.12 8.10
CA VAL A 84 21.07 19.34 8.11
C VAL A 84 20.32 18.24 8.85
N ALA A 85 20.50 16.97 8.47
CA ALA A 85 19.79 15.85 9.10
C ALA A 85 20.46 14.51 8.79
N ASN A 86 20.35 13.56 9.71
CA ASN A 86 20.76 12.18 9.53
C ASN A 86 19.54 11.26 9.68
N PHE A 87 19.26 10.44 8.66
CA PHE A 87 18.17 9.48 8.68
C PHE A 87 18.73 8.06 8.72
N THR A 88 18.44 7.35 9.81
CA THR A 88 18.81 5.95 10.00
C THR A 88 17.58 5.08 9.85
N PHE A 89 17.62 4.14 8.92
CA PHE A 89 16.52 3.20 8.73
C PHE A 89 16.68 2.00 9.66
N LYS A 90 15.63 1.72 10.44
CA LYS A 90 15.60 0.53 11.30
C LYS A 90 15.19 -0.70 10.46
N ASP A 91 15.81 -1.84 10.74
CA ASP A 91 15.60 -3.14 10.07
C ASP A 91 14.26 -3.78 10.48
N TRP A 92 13.15 -3.14 10.11
CA TRP A 92 11.78 -3.64 10.32
C TRP A 92 10.91 -3.47 9.07
N ALA A 93 11.52 -3.04 7.96
CA ALA A 93 10.81 -2.77 6.71
C ALA A 93 10.09 -4.05 6.27
N LYS A 94 8.76 -3.99 6.29
CA LYS A 94 7.89 -5.04 5.80
C LYS A 94 8.28 -5.38 4.36
N THR A 95 8.79 -6.58 4.14
CA THR A 95 9.19 -7.05 2.81
C THR A 95 8.01 -7.65 2.07
N GLY A 96 7.79 -7.21 0.83
CA GLY A 96 6.75 -7.72 -0.06
C GLY A 96 5.47 -6.87 -0.12
N LEU A 97 4.88 -6.76 -1.31
CA LEU A 97 3.67 -5.97 -1.59
C LEU A 97 2.49 -6.37 -0.69
N ASP A 98 2.42 -7.64 -0.32
CA ASP A 98 1.41 -8.24 0.54
C ASP A 98 1.35 -7.68 1.97
N ALA A 99 2.48 -7.16 2.46
CA ALA A 99 2.61 -6.66 3.81
C ALA A 99 2.06 -5.23 3.96
N TRP A 100 1.84 -4.55 2.83
CA TRP A 100 1.32 -3.19 2.74
C TRP A 100 -0.18 -3.12 2.49
N ILE A 101 -0.87 -4.27 2.37
CA ILE A 101 -2.33 -4.27 2.25
C ILE A 101 -2.94 -3.78 3.59
N PRO A 102 -3.72 -2.68 3.58
CA PRO A 102 -4.36 -2.15 4.78
C PRO A 102 -5.53 -3.02 5.20
N ASP A 103 -5.83 -3.02 6.50
CA ASP A 103 -6.94 -3.80 7.05
C ASP A 103 -8.30 -3.28 6.55
N ILE A 104 -8.40 -1.97 6.26
CA ILE A 104 -9.60 -1.35 5.64
C ILE A 104 -9.88 -1.94 4.25
N ALA A 105 -8.86 -2.17 3.42
CA ALA A 105 -9.05 -2.81 2.12
C ALA A 105 -9.56 -4.25 2.26
N LEU A 106 -9.13 -4.99 3.30
CA LEU A 106 -9.64 -6.32 3.59
C LEU A 106 -11.09 -6.28 4.10
N GLU A 107 -11.43 -5.28 4.90
CA GLU A 107 -12.80 -5.08 5.38
C GLU A 107 -13.75 -4.76 4.22
N LEU A 108 -13.35 -3.88 3.30
CA LEU A 108 -14.12 -3.57 2.08
C LEU A 108 -14.34 -4.80 1.20
N ILE A 109 -13.30 -5.61 0.98
CA ILE A 109 -13.44 -6.88 0.24
C ILE A 109 -14.34 -7.86 1.03
N SER A 110 -14.23 -7.92 2.35
CA SER A 110 -15.07 -8.81 3.17
C SER A 110 -16.54 -8.42 3.12
N ALA A 111 -16.85 -7.12 3.15
CA ALA A 111 -18.21 -6.59 3.11
C ALA A 111 -18.89 -6.93 1.77
N GLU A 112 -18.17 -6.73 0.66
CA GLU A 112 -18.68 -6.99 -0.69
C GLU A 112 -18.93 -8.48 -0.95
N ASN A 113 -18.17 -9.36 -0.29
CA ASN A 113 -18.27 -10.81 -0.47
C ASN A 113 -19.11 -11.52 0.62
N GLY A 114 -19.97 -10.78 1.34
CA GLY A 114 -20.93 -11.37 2.29
C GLY A 114 -20.36 -11.66 3.68
N GLY A 115 -19.35 -10.90 4.13
CA GLY A 115 -18.80 -10.98 5.48
C GLY A 115 -17.71 -12.03 5.68
N VAL A 116 -17.02 -12.43 4.62
CA VAL A 116 -15.93 -13.41 4.69
C VAL A 116 -14.76 -12.82 5.48
N LYS A 117 -14.41 -13.40 6.64
CA LYS A 117 -13.27 -12.96 7.46
C LYS A 117 -11.93 -13.22 6.74
N LEU A 118 -11.50 -12.24 5.95
CA LEU A 118 -10.18 -12.18 5.33
C LEU A 118 -9.14 -11.76 6.38
N GLY A 119 -8.84 -12.67 7.32
CA GLY A 119 -7.75 -12.45 8.27
C GLY A 119 -6.40 -12.60 7.57
N ARG A 120 -5.45 -11.69 7.86
CA ARG A 120 -4.03 -11.88 7.55
C ARG A 120 -3.61 -13.20 8.22
N LYS A 121 -3.45 -14.29 7.46
CA LYS A 121 -3.00 -15.57 8.01
C LYS A 121 -1.55 -15.41 8.45
N THR A 122 -1.33 -14.87 9.64
CA THR A 122 -0.03 -14.93 10.29
C THR A 122 0.13 -16.37 10.76
N ALA A 123 0.90 -17.16 10.01
CA ALA A 123 1.30 -18.48 10.47
C ALA A 123 2.08 -18.29 11.77
N LYS A 124 1.42 -18.47 12.92
CA LYS A 124 2.11 -18.56 14.20
C LYS A 124 2.89 -19.87 14.16
N TRP A 125 4.22 -19.79 14.15
CA TRP A 125 5.04 -20.95 14.46
C TRP A 125 4.67 -21.40 15.88
N VAL A 126 4.03 -22.56 15.98
CA VAL A 126 3.90 -23.28 17.23
C VAL A 126 5.15 -24.15 17.33
N THR A 127 6.10 -23.74 18.17
CA THR A 127 7.21 -24.61 18.54
C THR A 127 6.63 -25.79 19.33
N MET A 128 6.85 -27.01 18.83
CA MET A 128 6.46 -28.25 19.49
C MET A 128 7.61 -28.75 20.38
#